data_AF-A0A378MLZ2-F1
#
_entry.id   AF-A0A378MLZ2-F1
#
_cell.length_a   1.000
_cell.length_b   1.000
_cell.length_c   1.000
_cell.angle_alpha   90.00
_cell.angle_beta   90.00
_cell.angle_gamma   90.00
#
_symmetry.space_group_name_H-M   'P 1'
#
loop_
_entity.id
_entity.type
_entity.pdbx_description
1 polymer ?
#
loop_
_entity_poly.entity_id
_entity_poly.type
_entity_poly.pdbx_seq_one_letter_code
_entity_poly.pdbx_strand_id
1 'polypeptide(L)'
;MLDLNDHGKAVDILTVYETLAAEGKLEDVGGLAYLTELSSAVPTAANLEYYAHIVEDKALLRRLIRTATQIATDGYSRENELDMVMDEAEKIFWKCPNVKM
;
A
#
# COMPACT_ATOMS: atom_id res chain seq x y z
N MET A 1 -8.57 4.82 9.20
CA MET A 1 -7.91 6.10 9.56
C MET A 1 -8.15 7.18 8.50
N LEU A 2 -7.80 6.96 7.22
CA LEU A 2 -8.15 7.91 6.15
C LEU A 2 -9.66 8.17 6.09
N ASP A 3 -10.46 7.11 6.08
CA ASP A 3 -11.92 7.21 6.13
C ASP A 3 -12.44 8.06 7.31
N LEU A 4 -11.88 7.87 8.51
CA LEU A 4 -12.24 8.68 9.68
C LEU A 4 -11.93 10.17 9.46
N ASN A 5 -10.74 10.46 8.93
CA ASN A 5 -10.33 11.81 8.62
C ASN A 5 -11.21 12.45 7.53
N ASP A 6 -11.56 11.71 6.49
CA ASP A 6 -12.43 12.18 5.40
C ASP A 6 -13.84 12.51 5.90
N HIS A 7 -14.31 11.80 6.94
CA HIS A 7 -15.57 12.08 7.63
C HIS A 7 -15.44 13.08 8.80
N GLY A 8 -14.28 13.73 8.96
CA GLY A 8 -14.03 14.72 10.02
C GLY A 8 -14.03 14.14 11.45
N LYS A 9 -13.88 12.82 11.60
CA LYS A 9 -13.76 12.16 12.90
C LYS A 9 -12.31 12.20 13.39
N ALA A 10 -12.14 12.32 14.70
CA ALA A 10 -10.82 12.26 15.32
C ALA A 10 -10.14 10.90 15.07
N VAL A 11 -8.83 10.91 14.84
CA VAL A 11 -8.03 9.69 14.63
C VAL A 11 -7.27 9.37 15.92
N ASP A 12 -7.98 8.88 16.92
CA ASP A 12 -7.44 8.41 18.19
C ASP A 12 -7.74 6.91 18.40
N ILE A 13 -7.10 6.30 19.40
CA ILE A 13 -7.19 4.85 19.66
C ILE A 13 -8.63 4.40 19.89
N LEU A 14 -9.42 5.17 20.65
CA LEU A 14 -10.80 4.81 20.96
C LEU A 14 -11.67 4.88 19.70
N THR A 15 -11.56 5.97 18.94
CA THR A 15 -12.33 6.12 17.69
C THR A 15 -11.98 5.05 16.67
N VAL A 16 -10.69 4.69 16.55
CA VAL A 16 -10.23 3.61 15.66
C VAL A 16 -10.74 2.25 16.15
N TYR A 17 -10.68 1.99 17.46
CA TYR A 17 -11.19 0.77 18.07
C TYR A 17 -12.70 0.59 17.80
N GLU A 18 -13.52 1.61 18.08
CA GLU A 18 -14.96 1.55 17.88
C GLU A 18 -15.32 1.32 16.41
N THR A 19 -14.59 1.96 15.50
CA THR A 19 -14.79 1.82 14.05
C THR A 19 -14.45 0.41 13.58
N LEU A 20 -13.30 -0.12 13.99
CA LEU A 20 -12.90 -1.48 13.63
C LEU A 20 -13.81 -2.55 14.25
N ALA A 21 -14.30 -2.31 15.47
CA ALA A 21 -15.25 -3.19 16.13
C ALA A 21 -16.61 -3.19 15.41
N ALA A 22 -17.12 -2.02 15.03
CA ALA A 22 -18.36 -1.89 14.27
C ALA A 22 -18.27 -2.54 12.88
N GLU A 23 -17.10 -2.52 12.25
CA GLU A 23 -16.83 -3.20 10.98
C GLU A 23 -16.53 -4.70 11.13
N GLY A 24 -16.42 -5.22 12.35
CA GLY A 24 -16.07 -6.62 12.62
C GLY A 24 -14.62 -6.98 12.27
N LYS A 25 -13.73 -6.01 12.06
CA LYS A 25 -12.32 -6.19 11.64
C LYS A 25 -11.32 -6.11 12.79
N LEU A 26 -11.80 -5.85 14.01
CA LEU A 26 -10.93 -5.60 15.16
C LEU A 26 -10.01 -6.80 15.48
N GLU A 27 -10.52 -8.02 15.38
CA GLU A 27 -9.69 -9.21 15.64
C GLU A 27 -8.68 -9.47 14.52
N ASP A 28 -9.04 -9.21 13.25
CA ASP A 28 -8.16 -9.39 12.08
C ASP A 28 -6.88 -8.54 12.17
N VAL A 29 -6.95 -7.39 12.84
CA VAL A 29 -5.81 -6.49 13.03
C VAL A 29 -5.02 -6.75 14.31
N GLY A 30 -5.40 -7.74 15.12
CA GLY A 30 -4.72 -8.07 16.40
C GLY A 30 -5.34 -7.43 17.65
N GLY A 31 -6.51 -6.79 17.53
CA GLY A 31 -7.29 -6.28 18.66
C GLY A 31 -6.71 -5.05 19.35
N LEU A 32 -7.27 -4.73 20.52
CA LEU A 32 -6.92 -3.53 21.29
C LEU A 32 -5.45 -3.52 21.75
N ALA A 33 -4.88 -4.70 22.03
CA ALA A 33 -3.48 -4.83 22.43
C ALA A 33 -2.55 -4.30 21.33
N TYR A 34 -2.79 -4.69 20.07
CA TYR A 34 -1.97 -4.25 18.95
C TYR A 34 -2.10 -2.74 18.68
N LEU A 35 -3.31 -2.18 18.77
CA LEU A 35 -3.51 -0.73 18.62
C LEU A 35 -2.77 0.06 19.70
N THR A 36 -2.77 -0.44 20.93
CA THR A 36 -2.05 0.18 22.06
C THR A 36 -0.54 0.10 21.85
N GLU A 37 -0.03 -1.06 21.44
CA GLU A 37 1.38 -1.25 21.11
C GLU A 37 1.82 -0.27 20.01
N LEU A 38 1.08 -0.18 18.91
CA LEU A 38 1.38 0.71 17.80
C LEU A 38 1.40 2.19 18.22
N SER A 39 0.46 2.60 19.08
CA SER A 39 0.44 3.98 19.62
C SER A 39 1.65 4.30 20.49
N SER A 40 2.22 3.28 21.14
CA SER A 40 3.40 3.41 22.01
C SER A 40 4.71 3.25 21.27
N ALA A 41 4.69 2.70 20.04
CA ALA A 41 5.88 2.37 19.27
C ALA A 41 6.69 3.59 18.82
N VAL A 42 6.05 4.76 18.69
CA VAL A 42 6.71 6.00 18.27
C VAL A 42 6.41 7.12 19.27
N PRO A 43 7.41 7.63 20.02
CA PRO A 43 7.20 8.66 21.04
C PRO A 43 6.76 10.01 20.48
N THR A 44 7.14 10.34 19.24
CA THR A 44 6.82 11.61 18.59
C THR A 44 6.62 11.45 17.08
N ALA A 45 5.75 12.27 16.50
CA ALA A 45 5.56 12.33 15.04
C ALA A 45 6.68 13.12 14.31
N ALA A 46 7.77 13.47 14.99
CA ALA A 46 8.81 14.37 14.45
C ALA A 46 9.50 13.81 13.19
N ASN A 47 9.59 12.50 13.05
CA ASN A 47 10.20 11.81 11.89
C ASN A 47 9.17 11.20 10.94
N LEU A 48 7.90 11.65 10.98
CA LEU A 48 6.82 11.06 10.19
C LEU A 48 7.14 11.07 8.69
N GLU A 49 7.59 12.20 8.16
CA GLU A 49 7.92 12.38 6.74
C GLU A 49 9.05 11.43 6.30
N TYR A 50 10.09 11.29 7.14
CA TYR A 50 11.20 10.37 6.89
C TYR A 50 10.73 8.91 6.78
N TYR A 51 9.88 8.44 7.72
CA TYR A 51 9.34 7.09 7.65
C TYR A 51 8.35 6.90 6.50
N ALA A 52 7.56 7.92 6.18
CA ALA A 52 6.66 7.90 5.04
C ALA A 52 7.44 7.69 3.73
N HIS A 53 8.56 8.38 3.54
CA HIS A 53 9.45 8.17 2.39
C HIS A 53 10.05 6.77 2.34
N ILE A 54 10.49 6.21 3.47
CA ILE A 54 10.97 4.82 3.50
C ILE A 54 9.86 3.86 3.02
N VAL A 55 8.62 4.04 3.50
CA VAL A 55 7.50 3.20 3.10
C VAL A 55 7.17 3.37 1.61
N GLU A 56 7.20 4.60 1.10
CA GLU A 56 7.00 4.95 -0.31
C GLU A 56 8.04 4.27 -1.21
N ASP A 57 9.33 4.45 -0.93
CA ASP A 57 10.43 3.86 -1.70
C ASP A 57 10.29 2.34 -1.76
N LYS A 58 10.02 1.70 -0.62
CA LYS A 58 9.83 0.25 -0.57
C LYS A 58 8.55 -0.17 -1.31
N ALA A 59 7.48 0.62 -1.29
CA ALA A 59 6.27 0.35 -2.03
C ALA A 59 6.49 0.42 -3.55
N LEU A 60 7.25 1.42 -4.02
CA LEU A 60 7.63 1.57 -5.42
C LEU A 60 8.48 0.39 -5.90
N LEU A 61 9.50 -0.01 -5.13
CA LEU A 61 10.30 -1.20 -5.45
C LEU A 61 9.46 -2.47 -5.55
N ARG A 62 8.54 -2.70 -4.60
CA ARG A 62 7.62 -3.85 -4.65
C ARG A 62 6.72 -3.81 -5.87
N ARG A 63 6.27 -2.62 -6.29
CA ARG A 63 5.43 -2.45 -7.48
C ARG A 63 6.20 -2.70 -8.77
N LEU A 64 7.45 -2.24 -8.86
CA LEU A 64 8.34 -2.50 -9.99
C LEU A 64 8.57 -4.00 -10.15
N ILE A 65 8.90 -4.71 -9.07
CA ILE A 65 9.10 -6.16 -9.09
C ILE A 65 7.85 -6.88 -9.61
N ARG A 66 6.67 -6.56 -9.07
CA ARG A 66 5.40 -7.15 -9.54
C ARG A 66 5.14 -6.91 -11.02
N THR A 67 5.43 -5.70 -11.49
CA THR A 67 5.26 -5.32 -12.90
C THR A 67 6.20 -6.12 -13.80
N ALA A 68 7.48 -6.20 -13.45
CA ALA A 68 8.47 -6.97 -14.20
C ALA A 68 8.13 -8.46 -14.23
N THR A 69 7.68 -9.02 -13.10
CA THR A 69 7.23 -10.42 -13.04
C THR A 69 6.04 -10.67 -13.95
N GLN A 70 5.04 -9.77 -13.95
CA GLN A 70 3.88 -9.88 -14.83
C GLN A 70 4.29 -9.88 -16.31
N ILE A 71 5.13 -8.92 -16.73
CA ILE A 71 5.63 -8.82 -18.11
C ILE A 71 6.37 -10.10 -18.50
N ALA A 72 7.22 -10.63 -17.63
CA ALA A 72 7.93 -11.87 -17.88
C ALA A 72 6.97 -13.07 -18.04
N THR A 73 5.95 -13.17 -17.18
CA THR A 73 4.92 -14.22 -17.27
C THR A 73 4.13 -14.13 -18.58
N ASP A 74 3.76 -12.93 -19.00
CA ASP A 74 3.03 -12.71 -20.25
C ASP A 74 3.87 -13.10 -21.47
N GLY A 75 5.17 -12.77 -21.45
CA GLY A 75 6.14 -13.19 -22.48
C GLY A 75 6.26 -14.70 -22.64
N TYR A 76 6.20 -15.48 -21.54
CA TYR A 76 6.18 -16.94 -21.61
C TYR A 76 4.86 -17.52 -22.10
N SER A 77 3.74 -16.81 -21.88
CA SER A 77 2.39 -17.35 -22.08
C SER A 77 1.82 -17.09 -23.48
N ARG A 78 2.32 -16.07 -24.18
CA ARG A 78 1.75 -15.57 -25.45
C ARG A 78 2.80 -15.43 -26.56
N GLU A 79 3.56 -16.50 -26.80
CA GLU A 79 4.73 -16.53 -27.68
C GLU A 79 4.44 -16.11 -29.15
N ASN A 80 3.18 -16.22 -29.62
CA ASN A 80 2.77 -15.85 -30.98
C ASN A 80 2.06 -14.47 -31.09
N GLU A 81 1.96 -13.71 -30.00
CA GLU A 81 1.24 -12.42 -29.94
C GLU A 81 2.15 -11.27 -29.51
N LEU A 82 3.34 -11.19 -30.11
CA LEU A 82 4.40 -10.25 -29.73
C LEU A 82 3.89 -8.80 -29.61
N ASP A 83 3.18 -8.28 -30.61
CA ASP A 83 2.70 -6.90 -30.63
C ASP A 83 1.74 -6.61 -29.47
N MET A 84 0.86 -7.55 -29.14
CA MET A 84 -0.08 -7.41 -28.02
C MET A 84 0.62 -7.47 -26.66
N VAL A 85 1.58 -8.39 -26.49
CA VAL A 85 2.39 -8.47 -25.27
C VAL A 85 3.20 -7.20 -25.08
N MET A 86 3.70 -6.61 -26.17
CA MET A 86 4.50 -5.40 -26.10
C MET A 86 3.67 -4.17 -25.69
N ASP A 87 2.49 -4.01 -26.30
CA ASP A 87 1.54 -2.95 -25.94
C ASP A 87 1.06 -3.06 -24.48
N GLU A 88 0.83 -4.28 -24.00
CA GLU A 88 0.38 -4.53 -22.64
C GLU A 88 1.50 -4.26 -21.64
N ALA A 89 2.73 -4.70 -21.92
CA ALA A 89 3.90 -4.40 -21.12
C ALA A 89 4.15 -2.89 -20.98
N GLU A 90 4.03 -2.13 -22.08
CA GLU A 90 4.18 -0.67 -22.07
C GLU A 90 3.10 -0.02 -21.17
N LYS A 91 1.83 -0.43 -21.30
CA LYS A 91 0.74 0.06 -20.46
C LYS A 91 0.97 -0.21 -18.97
N ILE A 92 1.48 -1.38 -18.61
CA ILE A 92 1.73 -1.73 -17.21
C ILE A 92 2.94 -0.94 -16.68
N PHE A 93 3.99 -0.79 -17.49
CA PHE A 93 5.17 -0.01 -17.14
C PHE A 93 4.82 1.46 -16.85
N TRP A 94 4.01 2.09 -17.69
CA TRP A 94 3.55 3.47 -17.48
C TRP A 94 2.68 3.67 -16.23
N LYS A 95 2.00 2.62 -15.74
CA LYS A 95 1.22 2.70 -14.51
C LYS A 95 2.10 2.80 -13.26
N CYS A 96 3.39 2.46 -13.33
CA CYS A 96 4.31 2.62 -12.19
C CYS A 96 4.62 4.13 -12.00
N PRO A 97 4.26 4.75 -10.86
CA PRO A 97 4.48 6.18 -10.64
C PRO A 97 5.98 6.43 -10.57
N ASN A 98 6.44 7.54 -11.14
CA ASN A 98 7.85 7.95 -11.25
C ASN A 98 8.72 7.22 -12.29
N VAL A 99 8.12 6.51 -13.25
CA VAL A 99 8.79 6.28 -14.55
C VAL A 99 8.64 7.56 -15.37
N LYS A 100 9.41 8.60 -15.04
CA LYS A 100 9.69 9.69 -15.98
C LYS A 100 11.11 9.46 -16.48
N MET A 101 11.24 8.96 -17.71
CA MET A 101 12.45 9.22 -18.51
C MET A 101 12.40 10.65 -19.01
#